data_AF-A0A9D5XUJ8-F1
#
_entry.id   AF-A0A9D5XUJ8-F1
#
_cell.length_a   1.000
_cell.length_b   1.000
_cell.length_c   1.000
_cell.angle_alpha   90.00
_cell.angle_beta   90.00
_cell.angle_gamma   90.00
#
_symmetry.space_group_name_H-M   'P 1'
#
loop_
_entity.id
_entity.type
_entity.pdbx_description
1 polymer ?
#
loop_
_entity_poly.entity_id
_entity_poly.type
_entity_poly.pdbx_seq_one_letter_code
_entity_poly.pdbx_strand_id
1 'polypeptide(L)'
;MDQHDTGELDRRIEEFLGQTLPERPTADLSAALKVADFMEAKGYSFKMQDMCPKSLNQCLWRAVFAAEGTEFAAEDSRPAVAICAAAAAALETNESA
;
A
#
# COMPACT_ATOMS: atom_id res chain seq x y z
N MET A 1 4.20 23.48 -0.31
CA MET A 1 3.46 22.65 0.66
C MET A 1 3.00 21.44 -0.12
N ASP A 2 3.94 20.53 -0.30
CA ASP A 2 3.82 19.37 -1.16
C ASP A 2 3.10 18.29 -0.34
N GLN A 3 1.80 18.52 -0.16
CA GLN A 3 0.86 17.55 0.41
C GLN A 3 0.57 16.50 -0.67
N HIS A 4 1.59 15.75 -1.06
CA HIS A 4 1.47 14.72 -2.08
C HIS A 4 0.64 13.53 -1.55
N ASP A 5 -0.45 13.25 -2.26
CA ASP A 5 -1.10 11.97 -2.54
C ASP A 5 -1.62 11.05 -1.41
N THR A 6 -1.29 11.29 -0.13
CA THR A 6 -1.72 10.37 0.94
C THR A 6 -3.23 10.41 1.23
N GLY A 7 -3.87 11.57 1.08
CA GLY A 7 -5.32 11.71 1.30
C GLY A 7 -6.17 11.07 0.20
N GLU A 8 -5.66 11.04 -1.04
CA GLU A 8 -6.33 10.36 -2.15
C GLU A 8 -6.16 8.84 -2.03
N LEU A 9 -4.95 8.37 -1.67
CA LEU A 9 -4.69 6.98 -1.30
C LEU A 9 -5.67 6.48 -0.21
N ASP A 10 -5.83 7.26 0.86
CA ASP A 10 -6.71 6.93 1.99
C ASP A 10 -8.14 6.69 1.49
N ARG A 11 -8.67 7.64 0.71
CA ARG A 11 -10.04 7.59 0.23
C ARG A 11 -10.27 6.41 -0.71
N ARG A 12 -9.34 6.15 -1.63
CA ARG A 12 -9.43 5.01 -2.56
C ARG A 12 -9.40 3.68 -1.84
N ILE A 13 -8.57 3.58 -0.80
CA ILE A 13 -8.48 2.40 0.05
C ILE A 13 -9.78 2.21 0.85
N GLU A 14 -10.34 3.26 1.42
CA GLU A 14 -11.63 3.20 2.12
C GLU A 14 -12.78 2.79 1.19
N GLU A 15 -12.84 3.39 -0.01
CA GLU A 15 -13.83 3.04 -1.05
C GLU A 15 -13.69 1.57 -1.46
N PHE A 16 -12.47 1.06 -1.60
CA PHE A 16 -12.21 -0.34 -1.94
C PHE A 16 -12.55 -1.31 -0.81
N LEU A 17 -12.18 -0.97 0.44
CA LEU A 17 -12.45 -1.77 1.62
C LEU A 17 -13.93 -1.79 1.99
N GLY A 18 -14.72 -0.81 1.50
CA GLY A 18 -16.14 -0.67 1.81
C GLY A 18 -16.43 -0.37 3.29
N GLN A 19 -15.41 0.06 4.03
CA GLN A 19 -15.50 0.38 5.46
C GLN A 19 -14.80 1.72 5.70
N THR A 20 -15.39 2.53 6.57
CA THR A 20 -14.77 3.75 7.08
C THR A 20 -13.72 3.33 8.10
N LEU A 21 -12.45 3.46 7.75
CA LEU A 21 -11.37 3.21 8.69
C LEU A 21 -11.29 4.41 9.65
N PRO A 22 -11.34 4.19 10.97
CA PRO A 22 -11.21 5.29 11.94
C PRO A 22 -9.80 5.92 11.93
N GLU A 23 -8.84 5.23 11.32
CA GLU A 23 -7.41 5.51 11.32
C GLU A 23 -6.91 5.54 9.88
N ARG A 24 -6.10 6.54 9.53
CA ARG A 24 -5.57 6.71 8.17
C ARG A 24 -4.64 5.54 7.83
N PRO A 25 -4.96 4.65 6.87
CA PRO A 25 -4.08 3.54 6.47
C PRO A 25 -2.68 3.98 6.05
N THR A 26 -2.50 5.20 5.58
CA THR A 26 -1.16 5.75 5.27
C THR A 26 -0.33 6.11 6.52
N ALA A 27 -0.97 6.23 7.68
CA ALA A 27 -0.35 6.54 8.96
C ALA A 27 -0.35 5.35 9.94
N ASP A 28 -1.26 4.39 9.79
CA ASP A 28 -1.36 3.19 10.62
C ASP A 28 -1.02 1.92 9.83
N LEU A 29 0.00 1.20 10.30
CA LEU A 29 0.45 -0.04 9.67
C LEU A 29 -0.60 -1.16 9.77
N SER A 30 -1.37 -1.21 10.86
CA SER A 30 -2.41 -2.23 11.06
C SER A 30 -3.52 -2.05 10.04
N ALA A 31 -3.95 -0.80 9.80
CA ALA A 31 -4.88 -0.48 8.74
C ALA A 31 -4.31 -0.82 7.36
N ALA A 32 -3.05 -0.46 7.07
CA ALA A 32 -2.39 -0.83 5.81
C ALA A 32 -2.33 -2.35 5.58
N LEU A 33 -2.02 -3.13 6.61
CA LEU A 33 -2.00 -4.59 6.52
C LEU A 33 -3.39 -5.19 6.26
N LYS A 34 -4.47 -4.58 6.77
CA LYS A 34 -5.84 -5.00 6.40
C LYS A 34 -6.10 -4.78 4.91
N VAL A 35 -5.58 -3.71 4.31
CA VAL A 35 -5.67 -3.50 2.85
C VAL A 35 -5.00 -4.66 2.11
N ALA A 36 -3.81 -5.06 2.57
CA ALA A 36 -3.08 -6.17 1.98
C ALA A 36 -3.87 -7.49 2.05
N ASP A 37 -4.42 -7.82 3.23
CA ASP A 37 -5.25 -9.01 3.44
C ASP A 37 -6.49 -9.01 2.52
N PHE A 38 -7.16 -7.85 2.36
CA PHE A 38 -8.30 -7.71 1.45
C PHE A 38 -7.91 -7.90 -0.01
N MET A 39 -6.75 -7.40 -0.43
CA MET A 39 -6.23 -7.62 -1.77
C MET A 39 -5.87 -9.09 -1.98
N GLU A 40 -5.27 -9.75 -0.99
CA GLU A 40 -4.99 -11.19 -1.04
C GLU A 40 -6.28 -12.01 -1.19
N ALA A 41 -7.35 -11.62 -0.48
CA ALA A 41 -8.68 -12.23 -0.65
C ALA A 41 -9.28 -12.05 -2.06
N LYS A 42 -8.87 -11.01 -2.81
CA LYS A 42 -9.24 -10.81 -4.22
C LYS A 42 -8.32 -11.56 -5.21
N GLY A 43 -7.28 -12.23 -4.74
CA GLY A 43 -6.35 -12.99 -5.57
C GLY A 43 -5.04 -12.26 -5.89
N TYR A 44 -4.77 -11.14 -5.24
CA TYR A 44 -3.44 -10.51 -5.27
C TYR A 44 -2.49 -11.29 -4.36
N SER A 45 -1.18 -11.19 -4.59
CA SER A 45 -0.16 -11.70 -3.69
C SER A 45 0.61 -10.54 -3.10
N PHE A 46 0.59 -10.40 -1.78
CA PHE A 46 1.31 -9.35 -1.08
C PHE A 46 2.68 -9.84 -0.59
N LYS A 47 3.71 -9.02 -0.76
CA LYS A 47 5.03 -9.22 -0.17
C LYS A 47 5.58 -7.90 0.34
N MET A 48 6.13 -7.95 1.54
CA MET A 48 6.85 -6.84 2.14
C MET A 48 8.32 -7.16 2.26
N GLN A 49 9.17 -6.26 1.78
CA GLN A 49 10.61 -6.39 1.82
C GLN A 49 11.20 -5.23 2.62
N ASP A 50 11.99 -5.59 3.63
CA ASP A 50 12.88 -4.65 4.30
C ASP A 50 14.06 -4.37 3.36
N MET A 51 14.24 -3.09 3.03
CA MET A 51 15.36 -2.61 2.22
C MET A 51 16.25 -1.70 3.04
N CYS A 52 16.30 -1.85 4.38
CA CYS A 52 17.16 -1.02 5.21
C CYS A 52 18.62 -1.28 4.80
N PRO A 53 19.30 -0.34 4.10
CA PRO A 53 20.72 -0.51 3.83
C PRO A 53 21.47 -0.44 5.16
N LYS A 54 22.74 -0.85 5.20
CA LYS A 54 23.63 -0.79 6.39
C LYS A 54 23.78 0.61 7.05
N SER A 55 22.98 1.59 6.67
CA SER A 55 22.85 2.91 7.26
C SER A 55 21.82 2.89 8.39
N LEU A 56 22.28 3.18 9.61
CA LEU A 56 21.51 3.26 10.87
C LEU A 56 20.31 4.23 10.86
N ASN A 57 20.13 5.05 9.83
CA ASN A 57 19.24 6.22 9.88
C ASN A 57 18.20 6.31 8.77
N GLN A 58 18.10 5.31 7.88
CA GLN A 58 17.09 5.27 6.84
C GLN A 58 16.63 3.82 6.63
N CYS A 59 15.48 3.48 7.24
CA CYS A 59 14.81 2.23 6.90
C CYS A 59 13.86 2.48 5.74
N LEU A 60 14.08 1.73 4.66
CA LEU A 60 13.26 1.77 3.47
C LEU A 60 12.43 0.49 3.43
N TRP A 61 11.12 0.63 3.22
CA TRP A 61 10.20 -0.48 3.11
C TRP A 61 9.68 -0.55 1.69
N ARG A 62 9.71 -1.75 1.12
CA ARG A 62 9.18 -2.02 -0.21
C ARG A 62 7.99 -2.96 -0.10
N ALA A 63 6.81 -2.49 -0.48
CA ALA A 63 5.63 -3.31 -0.63
C ALA A 63 5.48 -3.72 -2.10
N VAL A 64 5.14 -4.98 -2.34
CA VAL A 64 4.92 -5.54 -3.67
C VAL A 64 3.59 -6.29 -3.66
N PHE A 65 2.69 -5.92 -4.56
CA PHE A 65 1.47 -6.65 -4.87
C PHE A 65 1.60 -7.26 -6.26
N ALA A 66 1.23 -8.52 -6.42
CA ALA A 66 1.18 -9.17 -7.72
C ALA A 66 -0.24 -9.66 -8.01
N ALA A 67 -0.80 -9.33 -9.17
CA ALA A 67 -2.07 -9.88 -9.65
C ALA A 67 -2.02 -10.13 -11.15
N GLU A 68 -2.57 -11.27 -11.58
CA GLU A 68 -2.70 -11.65 -12.99
C GLU A 68 -1.40 -11.51 -13.80
N GLY A 69 -0.24 -11.74 -13.18
CA GLY A 69 1.08 -11.61 -13.81
C GLY A 69 1.65 -10.19 -13.89
N THR A 70 0.96 -9.20 -13.31
CA THR A 70 1.45 -7.83 -13.15
C THR A 70 1.91 -7.60 -11.71
N GLU A 71 3.08 -7.00 -11.55
CA GLU A 71 3.68 -6.67 -10.25
C GLU A 71 3.66 -5.15 -10.01
N PHE A 72 3.08 -4.74 -8.89
CA PHE A 72 2.97 -3.37 -8.42
C PHE A 72 3.83 -3.22 -7.18
N ALA A 73 4.89 -2.43 -7.27
CA ALA A 73 5.78 -2.20 -6.14
C ALA A 73 5.82 -0.72 -5.78
N ALA A 74 5.83 -0.42 -4.49
CA ALA A 74 6.07 0.92 -3.97
C ALA A 74 7.05 0.88 -2.80
N GLU A 75 7.83 1.94 -2.69
CA GLU A 75 8.92 2.08 -1.73
C GLU A 75 8.72 3.35 -0.93
N ASP A 76 8.74 3.25 0.40
CA ASP A 76 8.68 4.41 1.30
C ASP A 76 9.43 4.14 2.59
N SER A 77 9.90 5.21 3.22
CA SER A 77 10.44 5.19 4.59
C SER A 77 9.44 4.65 5.62
N ARG A 78 8.14 4.75 5.34
CA ARG A 78 7.06 4.28 6.18
C ARG A 78 6.43 3.03 5.58
N PRO A 79 6.34 1.93 6.35
CA PRO A 79 5.78 0.68 5.87
C PRO A 79 4.31 0.82 5.45
N ALA A 80 3.53 1.60 6.20
CA ALA A 80 2.12 1.85 5.92
C ALA A 80 1.90 2.56 4.56
N VAL A 81 2.72 3.57 4.25
CA VAL A 81 2.65 4.30 2.98
C VAL A 81 3.06 3.42 1.82
N ALA A 82 4.15 2.64 1.95
CA ALA A 82 4.57 1.72 0.91
C ALA A 82 3.45 0.73 0.54
N ILE A 83 2.79 0.14 1.54
CA ILE A 83 1.66 -0.78 1.31
C ILE A 83 0.51 -0.06 0.60
N CYS A 84 0.08 1.10 1.11
CA CYS A 84 -1.04 1.83 0.54
C CYS A 84 -0.77 2.31 -0.90
N ALA A 85 0.47 2.72 -1.20
CA ALA A 85 0.86 3.15 -2.54
C ALA A 85 0.90 1.99 -3.53
N ALA A 86 1.46 0.84 -3.13
CA ALA A 86 1.47 -0.35 -3.98
C ALA A 86 0.05 -0.89 -4.18
N ALA A 87 -0.79 -0.84 -3.15
CA ALA A 87 -2.20 -1.20 -3.23
C ALA A 87 -2.96 -0.27 -4.21
N ALA A 88 -2.82 1.04 -4.06
CA ALA A 88 -3.47 2.01 -4.95
C ALA A 88 -3.09 1.79 -6.43
N ALA A 89 -1.80 1.59 -6.73
CA ALA A 89 -1.33 1.32 -8.08
C ALA A 89 -1.93 0.03 -8.68
N ALA A 90 -2.07 -1.00 -7.85
CA ALA A 90 -2.69 -2.27 -8.26
C ALA A 90 -4.19 -2.12 -8.52
N LEU A 91 -4.88 -1.29 -7.72
CA LEU A 91 -6.30 -0.97 -7.88
C LEU A 91 -6.55 -0.14 -9.14
N GLU A 92 -5.70 0.84 -9.43
CA GLU A 92 -5.75 1.66 -10.65
C GLU A 92 -5.70 0.84 -11.93
N THR A 93 -4.85 -0.16 -11.93
CA THR A 93 -4.68 -1.04 -13.09
C THR A 93 -5.89 -1.96 -13.26
N ASN A 94 -6.54 -2.36 -12.18
CA ASN A 94 -7.72 -3.23 -12.21
C ASN A 94 -9.02 -2.49 -12.58
N GLU A 95 -9.16 -1.18 -12.30
CA GLU A 95 -10.31 -0.39 -12.77
C GLU A 95 -10.24 -0.04 -14.27
N SER A 96 -9.08 -0.20 -14.89
CA SER A 96 -8.86 0.12 -16.30
C SER A 96 -8.96 -1.10 -17.25
N ALA A 97 -9.26 -2.29 -16.72
CA ALA A 97 -9.29 -3.57 -17.44
C ALA A 97 -10.71 -4.08 -17.70
#